data_AF-A0A2M9M4P9-F1
#
_entry.id   AF-A0A2M9M4P9-F1
#
_cell.length_a   1.000
_cell.length_b   1.000
_cell.length_c   1.000
_cell.angle_alpha   90.00
_cell.angle_beta   90.00
_cell.angle_gamma   90.00
#
_symmetry.space_group_name_H-M   'P 1'
#
loop_
_entity.id
_entity.type
_entity.pdbx_description
1 polymer ?
#
loop_
_entity_poly.entity_id
_entity_poly.type
_entity_poly.pdbx_seq_one_letter_code
_entity_poly.pdbx_strand_id
1 'polypeptide(L)'
;MGAVFSHDGTGDHFCTGSVVDSPKKSIVITAAHCLHGGKGGGYQTDLAFVPGYRDGQAPNGTWKITKMIVDDRWTQSSDPAFDVGFAVVDKLDGKRIADVLGANRFGYNVGYDNHVKITGYPASGEDPISCANTTVKFQTDQMKVDCTGYSGGTSGSPWLANFDRTTRTGEVVGVIGGYQTGGDTDDISYSPYFNDAIKSLYDKAVSTEG
;
A
#
# COMPACT_ATOMS: atom_id res chain seq x y z
N MET A 1 -2.09 -7.15 5.40
CA MET A 1 -2.19 -5.68 5.37
C MET A 1 -2.16 -5.11 6.77
N GLY A 2 -1.87 -3.82 6.90
CA GLY A 2 -1.73 -3.10 8.17
C GLY A 2 -1.83 -1.59 7.98
N ALA A 3 -1.89 -0.87 9.09
CA ALA A 3 -1.86 0.58 9.11
C ALA A 3 -0.40 1.08 9.09
N VAL A 4 -0.19 2.26 8.52
CA VAL A 4 1.08 3.00 8.51
C VAL A 4 0.93 4.17 9.47
N PHE A 5 1.87 4.23 10.41
CA PHE A 5 1.90 5.17 11.52
C PHE A 5 3.07 6.13 11.39
N SER A 6 2.86 7.33 11.90
CA SER A 6 3.92 8.32 12.14
C SER A 6 4.65 8.08 13.47
N HIS A 7 5.75 8.80 13.69
CA HIS A 7 6.54 8.80 14.93
C HIS A 7 6.91 7.39 15.43
N ASP A 8 7.47 6.57 14.53
CA ASP A 8 7.89 5.18 14.76
C ASP A 8 6.78 4.31 15.39
N GLY A 9 5.51 4.61 15.10
CA GLY A 9 4.36 3.85 15.59
C GLY A 9 3.72 4.40 16.87
N THR A 10 4.17 5.55 17.37
CA THR A 10 3.59 6.21 18.55
C THR A 10 2.64 7.35 18.22
N GLY A 11 2.63 7.82 16.98
CA GLY A 11 1.67 8.79 16.47
C GLY A 11 0.38 8.15 15.97
N ASP A 12 -0.37 8.90 15.17
CA ASP A 12 -1.59 8.39 14.53
C ASP A 12 -1.24 7.60 13.25
N HIS A 13 -2.13 6.65 12.88
CA HIS A 13 -2.12 6.08 11.54
C HIS A 13 -2.78 7.04 10.56
N PHE A 14 -2.19 7.09 9.36
CA PHE A 14 -2.63 8.01 8.31
C PHE A 14 -2.68 7.34 6.93
N CYS A 15 -2.16 6.12 6.81
CA CYS A 15 -2.17 5.32 5.60
C CYS A 15 -2.33 3.83 5.92
N THR A 16 -2.49 3.05 4.87
CA THR A 16 -2.53 1.59 4.87
C THR A 16 -1.39 1.06 4.00
N GLY A 17 -0.93 -0.17 4.29
CA GLY A 17 -0.02 -0.88 3.41
C GLY A 17 -0.17 -2.40 3.49
N SER A 18 0.62 -3.10 2.71
CA SER A 18 0.70 -4.55 2.75
C SER A 18 2.09 -5.08 2.47
N VAL A 19 2.45 -6.17 3.15
CA VAL A 19 3.62 -6.97 2.79
C VAL A 19 3.43 -7.51 1.37
N VAL A 20 4.44 -7.32 0.53
CA VAL A 20 4.55 -7.93 -0.80
C VAL A 20 5.78 -8.84 -0.82
N ASP A 21 5.68 -9.93 -1.58
CA ASP A 21 6.72 -10.94 -1.65
C ASP A 21 8.00 -10.31 -2.18
N SER A 22 9.13 -10.72 -1.64
CA SER A 22 10.44 -10.20 -2.01
C SER A 22 11.55 -11.15 -1.53
N PRO A 23 12.72 -11.19 -2.20
CA PRO A 23 13.81 -12.08 -1.80
C PRO A 23 14.27 -11.90 -0.36
N LYS A 24 14.33 -10.66 0.14
CA LYS A 24 14.73 -10.39 1.54
C LYS A 24 13.53 -10.24 2.49
N LYS A 25 12.30 -10.46 2.00
CA LYS A 25 11.11 -10.62 2.83
C LYS A 25 10.79 -9.40 3.70
N SER A 26 11.10 -8.19 3.23
CA SER A 26 10.98 -6.95 4.00
C SER A 26 10.27 -5.81 3.27
N ILE A 27 9.61 -6.06 2.13
CA ILE A 27 8.91 -5.00 1.38
C ILE A 27 7.45 -4.86 1.80
N VAL A 28 7.04 -3.62 2.03
CA VAL A 28 5.65 -3.18 2.17
C VAL A 28 5.30 -2.27 0.98
N ILE A 29 4.20 -2.54 0.31
CA ILE A 29 3.61 -1.64 -0.71
C ILE A 29 2.57 -0.71 -0.06
N THR A 30 2.52 0.54 -0.51
CA THR A 30 1.55 1.57 -0.10
C THR A 30 1.42 2.63 -1.22
N ALA A 31 0.73 3.75 -1.00
CA ALA A 31 0.70 4.87 -1.94
C ALA A 31 1.98 5.72 -1.84
N ALA A 32 2.38 6.37 -2.92
CA ALA A 32 3.59 7.20 -2.89
C ALA A 32 3.41 8.43 -1.99
N HIS A 33 2.21 9.02 -1.97
CA HIS A 33 1.90 10.15 -1.09
C HIS A 33 1.98 9.81 0.40
N CYS A 34 1.89 8.53 0.78
CA CYS A 34 2.11 8.09 2.15
C CYS A 34 3.59 8.15 2.57
N LEU A 35 4.51 8.12 1.61
CA LEU A 35 5.96 8.07 1.84
C LEU A 35 6.67 9.37 1.47
N HIS A 36 6.11 10.14 0.53
CA HIS A 36 6.69 11.37 0.01
C HIS A 36 5.61 12.37 -0.38
N GLY A 37 5.77 13.65 -0.01
CA GLY A 37 4.79 14.72 -0.27
C GLY A 37 4.64 15.17 -1.74
N GLY A 38 5.07 14.37 -2.72
CA GLY A 38 5.06 14.73 -4.15
C GLY A 38 5.92 15.95 -4.50
N LYS A 39 5.51 16.68 -5.56
CA LYS A 39 6.18 17.88 -6.07
C LYS A 39 6.35 18.95 -5.00
N GLY A 40 7.61 19.31 -4.73
CA GLY A 40 7.97 20.33 -3.73
C GLY A 40 7.89 19.84 -2.29
N GLY A 41 7.49 18.58 -2.06
CA GLY A 41 7.56 17.90 -0.79
C GLY A 41 8.87 17.12 -0.61
N GLY A 42 9.01 16.50 0.54
CA GLY A 42 10.10 15.57 0.84
C GLY A 42 9.58 14.20 1.29
N TYR A 43 10.51 13.30 1.58
CA TYR A 43 10.20 12.03 2.24
C TYR A 43 9.66 12.27 3.66
N GLN A 44 8.70 11.46 4.07
CA GLN A 44 8.30 11.36 5.46
C GLN A 44 9.46 10.84 6.32
N THR A 45 9.39 11.03 7.64
CA THR A 45 10.36 10.48 8.59
C THR A 45 9.64 9.66 9.64
N ASP A 46 10.40 8.78 10.31
CA ASP A 46 9.94 8.04 11.49
C ASP A 46 8.60 7.33 11.24
N LEU A 47 8.52 6.57 10.14
CA LEU A 47 7.33 5.79 9.83
C LEU A 47 7.44 4.35 10.36
N ALA A 48 6.31 3.79 10.74
CA ALA A 48 6.19 2.37 11.07
C ALA A 48 4.99 1.72 10.40
N PHE A 49 5.11 0.43 10.09
CA PHE A 49 4.03 -0.40 9.60
C PHE A 49 3.54 -1.34 10.71
N VAL A 50 2.23 -1.34 10.95
CA VAL A 50 1.58 -2.14 12.01
C VAL A 50 0.60 -3.13 11.37
N PRO A 51 1.07 -4.35 11.03
CA PRO A 51 0.26 -5.37 10.39
C PRO A 51 -0.86 -5.89 11.29
N GLY A 52 -2.08 -5.93 10.75
CA GLY A 52 -3.26 -6.40 11.48
C GLY A 52 -3.62 -5.53 12.68
N TYR A 53 -3.28 -4.24 12.64
CA TYR A 53 -3.73 -3.26 13.62
C TYR A 53 -5.24 -3.38 13.86
N ARG A 54 -5.70 -3.27 15.10
CA ARG A 54 -7.12 -3.29 15.43
C ARG A 54 -7.36 -2.81 16.84
N ASP A 55 -8.32 -1.93 17.06
CA ASP A 55 -8.77 -1.51 18.40
C ASP A 55 -7.61 -1.05 19.30
N GLY A 56 -6.68 -0.24 18.77
CA GLY A 56 -5.49 0.20 19.50
C GLY A 56 -4.40 -0.85 19.69
N GLN A 57 -4.55 -2.06 19.12
CA GLN A 57 -3.62 -3.17 19.30
C GLN A 57 -2.73 -3.39 18.08
N ALA A 58 -1.47 -3.73 18.35
CA ALA A 58 -0.47 -4.13 17.36
C ALA A 58 -0.13 -5.62 17.52
N PRO A 59 -1.04 -6.56 17.18
CA PRO A 59 -0.89 -7.99 17.50
C PRO A 59 0.32 -8.65 16.82
N ASN A 60 0.79 -8.06 15.71
CA ASN A 60 1.96 -8.53 14.97
C ASN A 60 3.17 -7.59 15.12
N GLY A 61 3.14 -6.73 16.14
CA GLY A 61 4.18 -5.75 16.42
C GLY A 61 4.21 -4.55 15.48
N THR A 62 5.17 -3.67 15.75
CA THR A 62 5.38 -2.41 15.03
C THR A 62 6.71 -2.51 14.27
N TRP A 63 6.66 -2.39 12.95
CA TRP A 63 7.79 -2.61 12.06
C TRP A 63 8.32 -1.28 11.53
N LYS A 64 9.49 -0.86 11.98
CA LYS A 64 10.10 0.42 11.56
C LYS A 64 10.39 0.41 10.07
N ILE A 65 9.98 1.45 9.36
CA ILE A 65 10.33 1.67 7.96
C ILE A 65 11.71 2.32 7.91
N THR A 66 12.64 1.69 7.19
CA THR A 66 14.05 2.10 7.12
C THR A 66 14.41 2.75 5.79
N LYS A 67 13.69 2.39 4.72
CA LYS A 67 13.88 2.96 3.38
C LYS A 67 12.53 3.16 2.72
N MET A 68 12.41 4.24 1.96
CA MET A 68 11.22 4.59 1.20
C MET A 68 11.62 4.78 -0.26
N ILE A 69 10.88 4.14 -1.16
CA ILE A 69 11.15 4.08 -2.59
C ILE A 69 9.88 4.53 -3.31
N VAL A 70 9.95 5.71 -3.92
CA VAL A 70 8.92 6.27 -4.79
C VAL A 70 9.53 6.62 -6.15
N ASP A 71 8.70 6.69 -7.19
CA ASP A 71 9.14 7.04 -8.54
C ASP A 71 9.44 8.54 -8.66
N ASP A 72 10.39 8.89 -9.53
CA ASP A 72 10.78 10.28 -9.76
C ASP A 72 9.63 11.11 -10.37
N ARG A 73 8.72 10.49 -11.13
CA ARG A 73 7.53 11.15 -11.67
C ARG A 73 6.55 11.55 -10.57
N TRP A 74 6.51 10.81 -9.46
CA TRP A 74 5.80 11.24 -8.26
C TRP A 74 6.50 12.42 -7.58
N THR A 75 7.80 12.32 -7.32
CA THR A 75 8.53 13.36 -6.57
C THR A 75 8.65 14.69 -7.32
N GLN A 76 8.71 14.67 -8.65
CA GLN A 76 8.90 15.88 -9.47
C GLN A 76 7.58 16.54 -9.89
N SER A 77 6.53 15.75 -10.13
CA SER A 77 5.27 16.24 -10.72
C SER A 77 4.01 15.84 -9.98
N SER A 78 4.10 15.05 -8.91
CA SER A 78 2.94 14.41 -8.27
C SER A 78 2.07 13.66 -9.29
N ASP A 79 2.71 12.94 -10.22
CA ASP A 79 2.00 12.23 -11.28
C ASP A 79 1.12 11.11 -10.68
N PRO A 80 -0.21 11.17 -10.83
CA PRO A 80 -1.11 10.16 -10.28
C PRO A 80 -0.90 8.76 -10.88
N ALA A 81 -0.31 8.62 -12.06
CA ALA A 81 0.05 7.29 -12.58
C ALA A 81 1.20 6.62 -11.80
N PHE A 82 1.87 7.37 -10.91
CA PHE A 82 3.00 6.93 -10.11
C PHE A 82 2.78 7.11 -8.60
N ASP A 83 1.52 7.26 -8.16
CA ASP A 83 1.17 7.32 -6.74
C ASP A 83 1.13 5.92 -6.09
N VAL A 84 2.26 5.21 -6.20
CA VAL A 84 2.53 3.93 -5.56
C VAL A 84 3.96 3.95 -5.04
N GLY A 85 4.16 3.45 -3.83
CA GLY A 85 5.43 3.47 -3.14
C GLY A 85 5.72 2.13 -2.47
N PHE A 86 7.01 1.88 -2.25
CA PHE A 86 7.49 0.72 -1.53
C PHE A 86 8.34 1.16 -0.35
N ALA A 87 8.19 0.47 0.77
CA ALA A 87 8.95 0.67 1.99
C ALA A 87 9.69 -0.62 2.34
N VAL A 88 10.93 -0.48 2.80
CA VAL A 88 11.68 -1.58 3.43
C VAL A 88 11.52 -1.46 4.93
N VAL A 89 11.03 -2.51 5.58
CA VAL A 89 10.94 -2.55 7.05
C VAL A 89 12.12 -3.29 7.67
N ASP A 90 12.52 -2.87 8.87
CA ASP A 90 13.55 -3.58 9.64
C ASP A 90 13.02 -4.94 10.16
N LYS A 91 13.92 -5.79 10.65
CA LYS A 91 13.54 -6.98 11.39
C LYS A 91 12.95 -6.60 12.74
N LEU A 92 11.93 -7.34 13.16
CA LEU A 92 11.40 -7.29 14.53
C LEU A 92 11.81 -8.56 15.25
N ASP A 93 12.49 -8.43 16.39
CA ASP A 93 13.03 -9.55 17.18
C ASP A 93 13.85 -10.55 16.34
N GLY A 94 14.63 -10.01 15.40
CA GLY A 94 15.47 -10.79 14.47
C GLY A 94 14.70 -11.51 13.35
N LYS A 95 13.37 -11.41 13.29
CA LYS A 95 12.52 -12.01 12.26
C LYS A 95 12.20 -11.03 11.14
N ARG A 96 12.05 -11.54 9.92
CA ARG A 96 11.61 -10.75 8.75
C ARG A 96 10.09 -10.79 8.66
N ILE A 97 9.48 -9.70 8.20
CA ILE A 97 8.03 -9.55 8.25
C ILE A 97 7.29 -10.63 7.47
N ALA A 98 7.77 -11.00 6.27
CA ALA A 98 7.09 -12.05 5.48
C ALA A 98 7.31 -13.47 6.01
N ASP A 99 8.32 -13.72 6.86
CA ASP A 99 8.45 -15.01 7.54
C ASP A 99 7.39 -15.18 8.65
N VAL A 100 6.91 -14.07 9.22
CA VAL A 100 5.90 -14.07 10.29
C VAL A 100 4.49 -14.07 9.72
N LEU A 101 4.25 -13.29 8.65
CA LEU A 101 2.91 -12.98 8.17
C LEU A 101 2.57 -13.59 6.81
N GLY A 102 3.57 -14.15 6.11
CA GLY A 102 3.48 -14.36 4.68
C GLY A 102 3.53 -13.04 3.90
N ALA A 103 3.38 -13.14 2.59
CA ALA A 103 3.38 -11.99 1.70
C ALA A 103 2.42 -12.19 0.53
N ASN A 104 1.88 -11.08 0.02
CA ASN A 104 1.11 -11.10 -1.21
C ASN A 104 2.05 -11.10 -2.43
N ARG A 105 1.65 -11.77 -3.51
CA ARG A 105 2.38 -11.65 -4.77
C ARG A 105 2.22 -10.24 -5.34
N PHE A 106 3.23 -9.76 -6.04
CA PHE A 106 3.14 -8.54 -6.81
C PHE A 106 2.63 -8.85 -8.23
N GLY A 107 1.47 -8.31 -8.60
CA GLY A 107 0.87 -8.47 -9.94
C GLY A 107 1.04 -7.20 -10.76
N TYR A 108 1.34 -7.35 -12.06
CA TYR A 108 1.46 -6.25 -13.00
C TYR A 108 0.96 -6.70 -14.38
N ASN A 109 0.51 -5.76 -15.21
CA ASN A 109 -0.09 -6.04 -16.52
C ASN A 109 -1.27 -7.03 -16.49
N VAL A 110 -2.04 -7.06 -15.40
CA VAL A 110 -3.16 -8.02 -15.23
C VAL A 110 -4.45 -7.60 -15.92
N GLY A 111 -4.46 -6.46 -16.63
CA GLY A 111 -5.66 -5.88 -17.22
C GLY A 111 -6.52 -5.11 -16.21
N TYR A 112 -7.69 -4.66 -16.65
CA TYR A 112 -8.54 -3.72 -15.88
C TYR A 112 -9.77 -4.36 -15.24
N ASP A 113 -10.12 -5.60 -15.59
CA ASP A 113 -11.32 -6.31 -15.12
C ASP A 113 -10.89 -7.41 -14.13
N ASN A 114 -10.70 -7.02 -12.87
CA ASN A 114 -10.26 -7.90 -11.80
C ASN A 114 -11.23 -7.81 -10.64
N HIS A 115 -11.70 -8.95 -10.14
CA HIS A 115 -12.40 -8.99 -8.87
C HIS A 115 -11.40 -8.88 -7.72
N VAL A 116 -11.42 -7.77 -6.99
CA VAL A 116 -10.45 -7.45 -5.95
C VAL A 116 -11.11 -7.35 -4.59
N LYS A 117 -10.38 -7.79 -3.56
CA LYS A 117 -10.68 -7.47 -2.16
C LYS A 117 -9.76 -6.37 -1.68
N ILE A 118 -10.33 -5.35 -1.06
CA ILE A 118 -9.61 -4.20 -0.54
C ILE A 118 -9.85 -4.16 0.97
N THR A 119 -8.79 -4.04 1.75
CA THR A 119 -8.86 -3.87 3.21
C THR A 119 -8.02 -2.68 3.61
N GLY A 120 -8.64 -1.70 4.26
CA GLY A 120 -8.04 -0.41 4.60
C GLY A 120 -8.34 0.04 6.02
N TYR A 121 -7.55 1.00 6.51
CA TYR A 121 -7.63 1.54 7.87
C TYR A 121 -7.97 3.04 7.84
N PRO A 122 -9.26 3.41 7.94
CA PRO A 122 -9.65 4.80 8.07
C PRO A 122 -8.98 5.44 9.29
N ALA A 123 -8.47 6.66 9.17
CA ALA A 123 -7.81 7.38 10.27
C ALA A 123 -8.79 7.78 11.38
N SER A 124 -10.09 7.88 11.07
CA SER A 124 -11.16 8.20 12.02
C SER A 124 -11.62 7.02 12.86
N GLY A 125 -11.09 5.81 12.62
CA GLY A 125 -11.49 4.60 13.31
C GLY A 125 -10.30 3.68 13.62
N GLU A 126 -10.54 2.74 14.52
CA GLU A 126 -9.54 1.78 14.99
C GLU A 126 -9.66 0.40 14.32
N ASP A 127 -10.70 0.22 13.52
CA ASP A 127 -11.07 -1.03 12.88
C ASP A 127 -10.82 -0.96 11.36
N PRO A 128 -10.29 -2.04 10.74
CA PRO A 128 -10.20 -2.12 9.30
C PRO A 128 -11.58 -2.30 8.66
N ILE A 129 -11.80 -1.61 7.54
CA ILE A 129 -12.94 -1.85 6.66
C ILE A 129 -12.53 -2.78 5.51
N SER A 130 -13.50 -3.43 4.88
CA SER A 130 -13.24 -4.25 3.69
C SER A 130 -14.38 -4.20 2.69
N CYS A 131 -14.01 -4.15 1.42
CA CYS A 131 -14.88 -4.19 0.26
C CYS A 131 -14.35 -5.24 -0.72
N ALA A 132 -15.25 -5.83 -1.50
CA ALA A 132 -14.88 -6.65 -2.65
C ALA A 132 -15.74 -6.27 -3.84
N ASN A 133 -15.11 -5.88 -4.94
CA ASN A 133 -15.80 -5.47 -6.16
C ASN A 133 -14.86 -5.63 -7.37
N THR A 134 -15.37 -5.37 -8.56
CA THR A 134 -14.63 -5.49 -9.81
C THR A 134 -14.05 -4.16 -10.23
N THR A 135 -12.75 -4.15 -10.57
CA THR A 135 -12.07 -2.96 -11.08
C THR A 135 -12.53 -2.65 -12.50
N VAL A 136 -12.45 -1.38 -12.90
CA VAL A 136 -12.62 -0.97 -14.31
C VAL A 136 -11.56 0.05 -14.69
N LYS A 137 -11.30 0.19 -16.00
CA LYS A 137 -10.44 1.25 -16.52
C LYS A 137 -11.09 2.60 -16.24
N PHE A 138 -10.32 3.53 -15.67
CA PHE A 138 -10.77 4.91 -15.48
C PHE A 138 -10.22 5.81 -16.58
N GLN A 139 -8.88 5.87 -16.69
CA GLN A 139 -8.17 6.62 -17.72
C GLN A 139 -6.85 5.92 -18.06
N THR A 140 -5.99 6.58 -18.84
CA THR A 140 -4.65 6.05 -19.12
C THR A 140 -3.89 5.79 -17.82
N ASP A 141 -3.33 4.58 -17.72
CA ASP A 141 -2.57 4.09 -16.57
C ASP A 141 -3.29 4.20 -15.21
N GLN A 142 -4.62 4.20 -15.18
CA GLN A 142 -5.39 4.24 -13.94
C GLN A 142 -6.67 3.42 -13.99
N MET A 143 -7.00 2.84 -12.84
CA MET A 143 -8.19 2.03 -12.62
C MET A 143 -9.01 2.60 -11.46
N LYS A 144 -10.29 2.24 -11.41
CA LYS A 144 -11.18 2.57 -10.31
C LYS A 144 -11.99 1.35 -9.88
N VAL A 145 -12.56 1.44 -8.69
CA VAL A 145 -13.45 0.45 -8.11
C VAL A 145 -14.44 1.15 -7.18
N ASP A 146 -15.71 0.77 -7.27
CA ASP A 146 -16.76 1.35 -6.43
C ASP A 146 -16.78 0.60 -5.09
N CYS A 147 -16.33 1.28 -4.04
CA CYS A 147 -16.20 0.77 -2.68
C CYS A 147 -16.44 1.91 -1.69
N THR A 148 -17.55 1.85 -0.96
CA THR A 148 -17.98 2.89 0.00
C THR A 148 -17.26 2.81 1.34
N GLY A 149 -17.02 3.98 1.92
CA GLY A 149 -16.49 4.18 3.28
C GLY A 149 -14.98 4.32 3.34
N TYR A 150 -14.30 4.46 2.20
CA TYR A 150 -12.84 4.59 2.14
C TYR A 150 -12.39 6.05 2.30
N SER A 151 -12.51 6.57 3.52
CA SER A 151 -12.06 7.91 3.88
C SER A 151 -10.54 8.00 4.04
N GLY A 152 -10.04 9.19 4.41
CA GLY A 152 -8.63 9.41 4.77
C GLY A 152 -8.11 8.35 5.76
N GLY A 153 -6.84 7.95 5.61
CA GLY A 153 -6.24 6.79 6.28
C GLY A 153 -6.18 5.53 5.41
N THR A 154 -7.13 5.38 4.48
CA THR A 154 -7.19 4.18 3.64
C THR A 154 -6.23 4.18 2.44
N SER A 155 -5.58 5.31 2.16
CA SER A 155 -4.53 5.42 1.15
C SER A 155 -3.49 4.31 1.27
N GLY A 156 -3.10 3.72 0.15
CA GLY A 156 -2.17 2.58 0.10
C GLY A 156 -2.80 1.22 0.37
N SER A 157 -4.12 1.13 0.61
CA SER A 157 -4.81 -0.16 0.78
C SER A 157 -4.63 -1.04 -0.45
N PRO A 158 -4.16 -2.29 -0.31
CA PRO A 158 -3.89 -3.16 -1.45
C PRO A 158 -5.19 -3.64 -2.10
N TRP A 159 -5.20 -3.69 -3.43
CA TRP A 159 -6.25 -4.33 -4.21
C TRP A 159 -5.81 -5.77 -4.47
N LEU A 160 -6.38 -6.72 -3.73
CA LEU A 160 -6.00 -8.12 -3.81
C LEU A 160 -6.88 -8.88 -4.79
N ALA A 161 -6.32 -9.24 -5.94
CA ALA A 161 -6.85 -10.28 -6.81
C ALA A 161 -6.48 -11.68 -6.26
N ASN A 162 -7.18 -12.72 -6.73
CA ASN A 162 -6.83 -14.12 -6.44
C ASN A 162 -6.65 -14.43 -4.94
N PHE A 163 -7.47 -13.81 -4.08
CA PHE A 163 -7.34 -13.91 -2.62
C PHE A 163 -7.67 -15.31 -2.11
N ASP A 164 -6.68 -15.98 -1.53
CA ASP A 164 -6.84 -17.24 -0.82
C ASP A 164 -7.16 -16.98 0.66
N ARG A 165 -8.33 -17.46 1.10
CA ARG A 165 -8.80 -17.29 2.48
C ARG A 165 -8.00 -18.12 3.49
N THR A 166 -7.36 -19.20 3.03
CA THR A 166 -6.58 -20.12 3.87
C THR A 166 -5.25 -19.48 4.26
N THR A 167 -4.52 -18.97 3.29
CA THR A 167 -3.24 -18.28 3.52
C THR A 167 -3.44 -16.82 3.91
N ARG A 168 -4.63 -16.26 3.66
CA ARG A 168 -4.96 -14.82 3.77
C ARG A 168 -4.06 -13.94 2.90
N THR A 169 -3.58 -14.49 1.79
CA THR A 169 -2.77 -13.78 0.80
C THR A 169 -3.42 -13.82 -0.57
N GLY A 170 -3.01 -12.92 -1.45
CA GLY A 170 -3.43 -12.86 -2.83
C GLY A 170 -2.36 -12.19 -3.68
N GLU A 171 -2.80 -11.52 -4.73
CA GLU A 171 -1.96 -10.78 -5.65
C GLU A 171 -2.33 -9.30 -5.61
N VAL A 172 -1.38 -8.45 -5.24
CA VAL A 172 -1.59 -6.99 -5.24
C VAL A 172 -1.50 -6.50 -6.67
N VAL A 173 -2.63 -5.99 -7.18
CA VAL A 173 -2.76 -5.49 -8.57
C VAL A 173 -3.02 -3.97 -8.62
N GLY A 174 -3.09 -3.33 -7.45
CA GLY A 174 -3.33 -1.91 -7.27
C GLY A 174 -3.22 -1.53 -5.80
N VAL A 175 -3.21 -0.22 -5.52
CA VAL A 175 -3.34 0.36 -4.18
C VAL A 175 -4.26 1.57 -4.24
N ILE A 176 -4.98 1.89 -3.16
CA ILE A 176 -5.72 3.16 -3.09
C ILE A 176 -4.73 4.31 -3.23
N GLY A 177 -4.83 5.04 -4.33
CA GLY A 177 -3.94 6.13 -4.70
C GLY A 177 -4.29 6.64 -6.09
N GLY A 178 -3.38 7.38 -6.70
CA GLY A 178 -3.50 7.82 -8.08
C GLY A 178 -4.38 9.04 -8.23
N TYR A 179 -5.41 8.98 -9.06
CA TYR A 179 -6.30 10.12 -9.32
C TYR A 179 -6.80 10.68 -8.00
N GLN A 180 -6.49 11.96 -7.75
CA GLN A 180 -6.83 12.65 -6.51
C GLN A 180 -6.40 11.86 -5.26
N THR A 181 -5.19 11.29 -5.26
CA THR A 181 -4.64 10.50 -4.13
C THR A 181 -5.51 9.32 -3.68
N GLY A 182 -6.32 8.77 -4.58
CA GLY A 182 -7.25 7.69 -4.27
C GLY A 182 -8.72 8.07 -4.40
N GLY A 183 -9.02 9.34 -4.67
CA GLY A 183 -10.35 9.90 -4.88
C GLY A 183 -10.71 10.98 -3.85
N ASP A 184 -11.55 11.95 -4.24
CA ASP A 184 -12.06 12.99 -3.33
C ASP A 184 -13.32 12.56 -2.55
N THR A 185 -13.88 11.39 -2.86
CA THR A 185 -15.10 10.86 -2.24
C THR A 185 -14.86 9.46 -1.70
N ASP A 186 -15.47 9.14 -0.55
CA ASP A 186 -15.31 7.85 0.12
C ASP A 186 -15.97 6.66 -0.61
N ASP A 187 -16.68 6.91 -1.71
CA ASP A 187 -17.49 5.91 -2.46
C ASP A 187 -16.78 5.24 -3.63
N ILE A 188 -15.72 5.86 -4.16
CA ILE A 188 -14.98 5.38 -5.33
C ILE A 188 -13.50 5.50 -5.04
N SER A 189 -12.81 4.37 -5.05
CA SER A 189 -11.37 4.33 -4.90
C SER A 189 -10.68 4.22 -6.26
N TYR A 190 -9.56 4.92 -6.39
CA TYR A 190 -8.69 4.88 -7.57
C TYR A 190 -7.38 4.17 -7.26
N SER A 191 -6.71 3.68 -8.30
CA SER A 191 -5.36 3.14 -8.24
C SER A 191 -4.61 3.47 -9.51
N PRO A 192 -3.29 3.75 -9.42
CA PRO A 192 -2.40 3.58 -10.57
C PRO A 192 -2.56 2.18 -11.17
N TYR A 193 -2.48 2.06 -12.49
CA TYR A 193 -2.39 0.78 -13.17
C TYR A 193 -0.94 0.28 -13.08
N PHE A 194 -0.76 -0.94 -12.57
CA PHE A 194 0.57 -1.52 -12.41
C PHE A 194 1.09 -2.04 -13.76
N ASN A 195 1.68 -1.12 -14.53
CA ASN A 195 2.38 -1.42 -15.79
C ASN A 195 3.88 -1.74 -15.55
N ASP A 196 4.64 -1.88 -16.64
CA ASP A 196 6.08 -2.16 -16.59
C ASP A 196 6.90 -1.11 -15.83
N ALA A 197 6.43 0.15 -15.80
CA ALA A 197 7.10 1.20 -15.04
C ALA A 197 6.92 0.97 -13.52
N ILE A 198 5.74 0.57 -13.07
CA ILE A 198 5.52 0.22 -11.66
C ILE A 198 6.25 -1.07 -11.29
N LYS A 199 6.31 -2.04 -12.20
CA LYS A 199 7.14 -3.24 -12.02
C LYS A 199 8.62 -2.88 -11.84
N SER A 200 9.13 -1.94 -12.63
CA SER A 200 10.51 -1.45 -12.50
C SER A 200 10.76 -0.75 -11.15
N LEU A 201 9.75 -0.03 -10.62
CA LEU A 201 9.81 0.57 -9.28
C LEU A 201 9.86 -0.50 -8.18
N TYR A 202 9.06 -1.56 -8.30
CA TYR A 202 9.12 -2.71 -7.40
C TYR A 202 10.50 -3.39 -7.45
N ASP A 203 11.08 -3.59 -8.63
CA ASP A 203 12.43 -4.17 -8.77
C ASP A 203 13.52 -3.29 -8.13
N LYS A 204 13.38 -1.96 -8.25
CA LYS A 204 14.22 -1.00 -7.54
C LYS A 204 14.10 -1.17 -6.02
N ALA A 205 12.88 -1.36 -5.50
CA ALA A 205 12.67 -1.62 -4.07
C ALA A 205 13.32 -2.94 -3.62
N VAL A 206 13.17 -4.02 -4.41
CA VAL A 206 13.83 -5.32 -4.16
C VAL A 206 15.34 -5.21 -4.10
N SER A 207 15.96 -4.48 -5.04
CA SER A 207 17.42 -4.28 -5.01
C SER A 207 17.89 -3.40 -3.83
N THR A 208 16.97 -2.71 -3.16
CA THR A 208 17.24 -1.80 -2.03
C THR A 208 17.15 -2.50 -0.66
N GLU A 209 16.64 -3.74 -0.57
CA GLU A 209 16.42 -4.45 0.69
C GLU A 209 17.70 -4.71 1.53
N GLY A 210 18.89 -4.59 0.93
CA GLY A 210 20.18 -4.81 1.60
C GLY A 210 20.68 -6.26 1.54
#